data_AF-A0A922L937-F1
#
_entry.id   AF-A0A922L937-F1
#
_cell.length_a   1.000
_cell.length_b   1.000
_cell.length_c   1.000
_cell.angle_alpha   90.00
_cell.angle_beta   90.00
_cell.angle_gamma   90.00
#
_symmetry.space_group_name_H-M   'P 1'
#
loop_
_entity.id
_entity.type
_entity.pdbx_description
1 polymer ?
#
loop_
_entity_poly.entity_id
_entity_poly.type
_entity_poly.pdbx_seq_one_letter_code
_entity_poly.pdbx_strand_id
1 'polypeptide(L)'
;MWFSNLIDIENWKRRMVSITENVQQQQVKDQESEQQNIQKQQQQQHDIPDKFYGRYRLTQSDNFDEFLREIGVGFLSRKLANLTRPHLDIVKESDGYIAMKVEAPHKCLVNRFRINEYFNETRMDGKVCKSLVEFIPPNKFVQFQWDDTLEIKYIREFVDNKINVKSICNNVESFRVYTRVD
;
A
#
# COMPACT_ATOMS: atom_id res chain seq x y z
N MET A 1 15.33 -33.99 67.70
CA MET A 1 14.69 -32.94 66.87
C MET A 1 15.55 -32.68 65.64
N TRP A 2 15.31 -33.38 64.52
CA TRP A 2 16.01 -33.17 63.23
C TRP A 2 15.13 -33.42 61.99
N PHE A 3 13.79 -33.54 62.15
CA PHE A 3 12.88 -33.92 61.05
C PHE A 3 12.08 -32.75 60.44
N SER A 4 12.09 -31.54 61.03
CA SER A 4 11.30 -30.41 60.52
C SER A 4 11.92 -29.67 59.33
N ASN A 5 13.26 -29.67 59.17
CA ASN A 5 13.93 -28.93 58.08
C ASN A 5 13.82 -29.64 56.71
N LEU A 6 13.65 -30.97 56.68
CA LEU A 6 13.51 -31.71 55.41
C LEU A 6 12.14 -31.49 54.76
N ILE A 7 11.08 -31.36 55.57
CA ILE A 7 9.71 -31.09 55.08
C ILE A 7 9.63 -29.71 54.42
N ASP A 8 10.36 -28.73 54.97
CA ASP A 8 10.42 -27.36 54.44
C ASP A 8 11.16 -27.30 53.08
N ILE A 9 12.27 -28.03 52.94
CA ILE A 9 13.03 -28.11 51.68
C ILE A 9 12.21 -28.77 50.57
N GLU A 10 11.51 -29.87 50.86
CA GLU A 10 10.68 -30.54 49.85
C GLU A 10 9.44 -29.71 49.46
N ASN A 11 8.84 -29.00 50.40
CA ASN A 11 7.76 -28.05 50.11
C ASN A 11 8.26 -26.85 49.30
N TRP A 12 9.46 -26.33 49.58
CA TRP A 12 10.09 -25.27 48.81
C TRP A 12 10.39 -25.73 47.38
N LYS A 13 10.95 -26.94 47.20
CA LYS A 13 11.19 -27.52 45.86
C LYS A 13 9.90 -27.67 45.07
N ARG A 14 8.84 -28.22 45.67
CA ARG A 14 7.51 -28.34 45.01
C ARG A 14 6.96 -26.97 44.60
N ARG A 15 7.07 -25.98 45.49
CA ARG A 15 6.61 -24.61 45.22
C ARG A 15 7.42 -23.94 44.10
N MET A 16 8.73 -24.15 44.05
CA MET A 16 9.61 -23.67 42.98
C MET A 16 9.23 -24.29 41.63
N VAL A 17 8.98 -25.61 41.59
CA VAL A 17 8.52 -26.31 40.38
C VAL A 17 7.19 -25.74 39.89
N SER A 18 6.21 -25.57 40.78
CA SER A 18 4.91 -24.96 40.42
C SER A 18 5.04 -23.51 39.94
N ILE A 19 5.93 -22.72 40.54
CA ILE A 19 6.22 -21.35 40.08
C ILE A 19 6.83 -21.38 38.67
N THR A 20 7.81 -22.24 38.43
CA THR A 20 8.43 -22.36 37.10
C THR A 20 7.44 -22.83 36.05
N GLU A 21 6.57 -23.79 36.36
CA GLU A 21 5.52 -24.27 35.46
C GLU A 21 4.51 -23.16 35.12
N ASN A 22 4.09 -22.37 36.11
CA ASN A 22 3.18 -21.25 35.88
C ASN A 22 3.81 -20.14 35.04
N VAL A 23 5.10 -19.83 35.26
CA VAL A 23 5.84 -18.87 34.45
C VAL A 23 5.98 -19.37 33.00
N GLN A 24 6.29 -20.66 32.82
CA GLN A 24 6.38 -21.28 31.49
C GLN A 24 5.04 -21.23 30.75
N GLN A 25 3.93 -21.56 31.44
CA GLN A 25 2.58 -21.52 30.87
C GLN A 25 2.17 -20.10 30.50
N GLN A 26 2.53 -19.10 31.30
CA GLN A 26 2.24 -17.70 31.00
C GLN A 26 3.03 -17.24 29.76
N GLN A 27 4.32 -17.56 29.68
CA GLN A 27 5.16 -17.23 28.52
C GLN A 27 4.65 -17.85 27.22
N VAL A 28 4.17 -19.10 27.26
CA VAL A 28 3.57 -19.76 26.08
C VAL A 28 2.29 -19.05 25.64
N LYS A 29 1.41 -18.68 26.59
CA LYS A 29 0.16 -17.93 26.27
C LYS A 29 0.44 -16.56 25.67
N ASP A 30 1.45 -15.86 26.20
CA ASP A 30 1.83 -14.54 25.70
C ASP A 30 2.37 -14.66 24.27
N GLN A 31 3.23 -15.65 23.99
CA GLN A 31 3.74 -15.95 22.64
C GLN A 31 2.64 -16.35 21.65
N GLU A 32 1.68 -17.18 22.06
CA GLU A 32 0.52 -17.56 21.24
C GLU A 32 -0.36 -16.34 20.93
N SER A 33 -0.56 -15.45 21.89
CA SER A 33 -1.37 -14.23 21.70
C SER A 33 -0.70 -13.24 20.74
N GLU A 34 0.63 -13.11 20.80
CA GLU A 34 1.41 -12.31 19.85
C GLU A 34 1.36 -12.90 18.44
N GLN A 35 1.54 -14.22 18.31
CA GLN A 35 1.42 -14.90 17.02
C GLN A 35 0.02 -14.76 16.42
N GLN A 36 -1.03 -14.88 17.23
CA GLN A 36 -2.41 -14.67 16.79
C GLN A 36 -2.67 -13.22 16.38
N ASN A 37 -2.11 -12.23 17.09
CA ASN A 37 -2.22 -10.82 16.71
C ASN A 37 -1.47 -10.51 15.42
N ILE A 38 -0.28 -11.07 15.22
CA ILE A 38 0.49 -10.93 13.98
C ILE A 38 -0.26 -11.59 12.81
N GLN A 39 -0.84 -12.78 13.00
CA GLN A 39 -1.66 -13.44 11.98
C GLN A 39 -2.93 -12.64 11.66
N LYS A 40 -3.63 -12.09 12.67
CA LYS A 40 -4.80 -11.24 12.47
C LYS A 40 -4.47 -9.93 11.75
N GLN A 41 -3.32 -9.32 12.06
CA GLN A 41 -2.83 -8.13 11.36
C GLN A 41 -2.45 -8.44 9.91
N GLN A 42 -1.84 -9.60 9.65
CA GLN A 42 -1.55 -10.06 8.29
C GLN A 42 -2.82 -10.43 7.50
N GLN A 43 -3.88 -10.88 8.17
CA GLN A 43 -5.17 -11.21 7.56
C GLN A 43 -6.12 -10.02 7.37
N GLN A 44 -5.87 -8.85 7.98
CA GLN A 44 -6.64 -7.63 7.71
C GLN A 44 -6.26 -6.99 6.36
N GLN A 45 -6.34 -7.77 5.29
CA GLN A 45 -6.41 -7.24 3.94
C GLN A 45 -7.88 -6.93 3.66
N HIS A 46 -8.25 -5.66 3.72
CA HIS A 46 -9.59 -5.25 3.34
C HIS A 46 -9.83 -5.58 1.86
N ASP A 47 -10.92 -6.29 1.56
CA ASP A 47 -11.30 -6.54 0.18
C ASP A 47 -11.60 -5.21 -0.52
N ILE A 48 -11.04 -5.04 -1.70
CA ILE A 48 -11.15 -3.80 -2.46
C ILE A 48 -12.53 -3.80 -3.12
N PRO A 49 -13.35 -2.76 -2.91
CA PRO A 49 -14.68 -2.69 -3.52
C PRO A 49 -14.63 -2.87 -5.04
N ASP A 50 -15.42 -3.81 -5.58
CA ASP A 50 -15.39 -4.13 -7.00
C ASP A 50 -15.71 -2.93 -7.91
N LYS A 51 -16.44 -1.95 -7.38
CA LYS A 51 -16.75 -0.68 -8.07
C LYS A 51 -15.51 0.15 -8.45
N PHE A 52 -14.34 -0.09 -7.83
CA PHE A 52 -13.10 0.61 -8.17
C PHE A 52 -12.48 0.09 -9.47
N TYR A 53 -12.74 -1.17 -9.84
CA TYR A 53 -12.29 -1.73 -11.11
C TYR A 53 -13.13 -1.20 -12.27
N GLY A 54 -12.46 -0.89 -13.37
CA GLY A 54 -13.09 -0.34 -14.56
C GLY A 54 -12.16 0.58 -15.36
N ARG A 55 -12.72 1.15 -16.43
CA ARG A 55 -12.07 2.12 -17.30
C ARG A 55 -12.49 3.53 -16.91
N TYR A 56 -11.51 4.42 -16.84
CA TYR A 56 -11.71 5.84 -16.51
C TYR A 56 -10.99 6.70 -17.55
N ARG A 57 -11.51 7.89 -17.83
CA ARG A 57 -10.88 8.86 -18.74
C ARG A 57 -10.57 10.14 -17.99
N LEU A 58 -9.40 10.72 -18.23
CA LEU A 58 -9.05 12.01 -17.68
C LEU A 58 -10.00 13.10 -18.19
N THR A 59 -10.62 13.83 -17.26
CA THR A 59 -11.56 14.93 -17.56
C THR A 59 -11.10 16.28 -17.05
N GLN A 60 -10.34 16.33 -15.96
CA GLN A 60 -9.79 17.59 -15.39
C GLN A 60 -8.33 17.39 -14.98
N SER A 61 -7.54 18.45 -15.08
CA SER A 61 -6.10 18.40 -14.79
C SER A 61 -5.60 19.79 -14.45
N ASP A 62 -5.14 19.97 -13.22
CA ASP A 62 -4.64 21.22 -12.66
C ASP A 62 -3.19 21.05 -12.19
N ASN A 63 -2.37 22.07 -12.45
CA ASN A 63 -0.95 22.16 -12.07
C ASN A 63 -0.06 20.97 -12.48
N PHE A 64 -0.45 20.23 -13.54
CA PHE A 64 0.24 19.01 -13.94
C PHE A 64 1.61 19.27 -14.62
N ASP A 65 1.78 20.37 -15.37
CA ASP A 65 3.08 20.73 -15.96
C ASP A 65 4.16 20.97 -14.89
N GLU A 66 3.78 21.67 -13.82
CA GLU A 66 4.66 21.96 -12.69
C GLU A 66 5.06 20.69 -11.95
N PHE A 67 4.09 19.82 -11.65
CA PHE A 67 4.39 18.51 -11.06
C PHE A 67 5.30 17.67 -11.96
N LEU A 68 5.04 17.62 -13.27
CA LEU A 68 5.90 16.89 -14.21
C LEU A 68 7.31 17.47 -14.27
N ARG A 69 7.46 18.80 -14.16
CA ARG A 69 8.76 19.47 -14.10
C ARG A 69 9.52 19.07 -12.84
N GLU A 70 8.84 19.05 -11.70
CA GLU A 70 9.41 18.69 -10.40
C GLU A 70 9.97 17.26 -10.41
N ILE A 71 9.24 16.31 -11.00
CA ILE A 71 9.68 14.90 -11.10
C ILE A 71 10.69 14.66 -12.26
N GLY A 72 11.23 15.73 -12.85
CA GLY A 72 12.30 15.68 -13.86
C GLY A 72 11.88 15.34 -15.29
N VAL A 73 10.58 15.47 -15.65
CA VAL A 73 10.13 15.22 -17.04
C VAL A 73 10.50 16.40 -17.93
N GLY A 74 11.15 16.12 -19.07
CA GLY A 74 11.60 17.12 -20.04
C GLY A 74 10.46 17.91 -20.70
N PHE A 75 10.75 19.16 -21.09
CA PHE A 75 9.76 20.15 -21.56
C PHE A 75 8.81 19.64 -22.65
N LEU A 76 9.35 18.99 -23.69
CA LEU A 76 8.55 18.49 -24.82
C LEU A 76 7.56 17.41 -24.36
N SER A 77 8.01 16.47 -23.54
CA SER A 77 7.16 15.41 -22.97
C SER A 77 6.06 15.99 -22.09
N ARG A 78 6.34 17.05 -21.32
CA ARG A 78 5.31 17.72 -20.51
C ARG A 78 4.23 18.38 -21.35
N LYS A 79 4.61 19.06 -22.44
CA LYS A 79 3.63 19.67 -23.37
C LYS A 79 2.70 18.63 -23.96
N LEU A 80 3.25 17.51 -24.44
CA LEU A 80 2.44 16.42 -24.97
C LEU A 80 1.53 15.81 -23.88
N ALA A 81 2.06 15.58 -22.69
CA ALA A 81 1.30 15.01 -21.58
C ALA A 81 0.09 15.87 -21.17
N ASN A 82 0.23 17.20 -21.17
CA ASN A 82 -0.86 18.14 -20.85
C ASN A 82 -1.95 18.20 -21.93
N LEU A 83 -1.59 17.96 -23.20
CA LEU A 83 -2.54 17.91 -24.32
C LEU A 83 -3.34 16.61 -24.35
N THR A 84 -2.78 15.51 -23.83
CA THR A 84 -3.45 14.20 -23.85
C THR A 84 -4.55 14.07 -22.78
N ARG A 85 -5.52 13.20 -23.07
CA ARG A 85 -6.58 12.77 -22.14
C ARG A 85 -6.54 11.24 -22.05
N PRO A 86 -5.60 10.66 -21.28
CA PRO A 86 -5.42 9.21 -21.23
C PRO A 86 -6.61 8.50 -20.58
N HIS A 87 -6.72 7.22 -20.91
CA HIS A 87 -7.55 6.27 -20.19
C HIS A 87 -6.73 5.58 -19.10
N LEU A 88 -7.36 5.33 -17.95
CA LEU A 88 -6.85 4.55 -16.84
C LEU A 88 -7.75 3.34 -16.66
N ASP A 89 -7.23 2.15 -16.89
CA ASP A 89 -7.94 0.90 -16.63
C ASP A 89 -7.40 0.29 -15.34
N ILE A 90 -8.28 -0.05 -14.42
CA ILE A 90 -7.97 -0.74 -13.16
C ILE A 90 -8.66 -2.10 -13.22
N VAL A 91 -7.88 -3.17 -13.24
CA VAL A 91 -8.37 -4.54 -13.46
C VAL A 91 -7.95 -5.43 -12.30
N LYS A 92 -8.90 -6.18 -11.75
CA LYS A 92 -8.65 -7.26 -10.79
C LYS A 92 -8.16 -8.48 -11.59
N GLU A 93 -6.94 -8.93 -11.32
CA GLU A 93 -6.41 -10.17 -11.88
C GLU A 93 -6.65 -11.33 -10.90
N SER A 94 -6.32 -12.56 -11.33
CA SER A 94 -6.29 -13.71 -10.42
C SER A 94 -5.21 -13.53 -9.35
N ASP A 95 -5.29 -14.33 -8.28
CA ASP A 95 -4.21 -14.45 -7.28
C ASP A 95 -3.88 -13.14 -6.53
N GLY A 96 -4.87 -12.24 -6.42
CA GLY A 96 -4.79 -11.00 -5.64
C GLY A 96 -4.06 -9.84 -6.33
N TYR A 97 -3.63 -10.00 -7.59
CA TYR A 97 -2.98 -8.93 -8.35
C TYR A 97 -3.99 -7.90 -8.87
N ILE A 98 -3.51 -6.67 -9.00
CA ILE A 98 -4.22 -5.55 -9.63
C ILE A 98 -3.35 -5.03 -10.75
N ALA A 99 -3.91 -4.94 -11.95
CA ALA A 99 -3.29 -4.29 -13.09
C ALA A 99 -3.84 -2.86 -13.24
N MET A 100 -2.94 -1.89 -13.25
CA MET A 100 -3.23 -0.51 -13.63
C MET A 100 -2.61 -0.21 -14.98
N LYS A 101 -3.45 0.00 -15.99
CA LYS A 101 -3.05 0.36 -17.36
C LYS A 101 -3.35 1.82 -17.62
N VAL A 102 -2.32 2.56 -18.06
CA VAL A 102 -2.47 3.92 -18.58
C VAL A 102 -2.34 3.86 -20.10
N GLU A 103 -3.39 4.25 -20.80
CA GLU A 103 -3.48 4.26 -22.25
C GLU A 103 -3.58 5.71 -22.76
N ALA A 104 -2.51 6.20 -23.38
CA ALA A 104 -2.45 7.48 -24.07
C ALA A 104 -2.27 7.26 -25.58
N PRO A 105 -2.61 8.24 -26.45
CA PRO A 105 -2.64 8.01 -27.90
C PRO A 105 -1.34 7.52 -28.54
N HIS A 106 -0.19 7.74 -27.89
CA HIS A 106 1.14 7.37 -28.41
C HIS A 106 1.85 6.34 -27.54
N LYS A 107 1.32 6.02 -26.36
CA LYS A 107 1.99 5.15 -25.39
C LYS A 107 1.00 4.48 -24.46
N CYS A 108 1.17 3.18 -24.29
CA CYS A 108 0.47 2.38 -23.31
C CYS A 108 1.48 1.86 -22.28
N LEU A 109 1.07 1.80 -21.03
CA LEU A 109 1.88 1.31 -19.92
C LEU A 109 0.98 0.50 -18.98
N VAL A 110 1.45 -0.66 -18.55
CA VAL A 110 0.75 -1.51 -17.58
C VAL A 110 1.69 -1.78 -16.42
N ASN A 111 1.24 -1.48 -15.21
CA ASN A 111 1.91 -1.86 -13.97
C ASN A 111 1.02 -2.85 -13.21
N ARG A 112 1.61 -3.94 -12.72
CA ARG A 112 0.93 -4.96 -11.93
C ARG A 112 1.49 -4.99 -10.52
N PHE A 113 0.62 -5.01 -9.52
CA PHE A 113 1.01 -4.96 -8.12
C PHE A 113 -0.01 -5.68 -7.22
N ARG A 114 0.40 -5.94 -5.99
CA ARG A 114 -0.49 -6.32 -4.89
C ARG A 114 -0.50 -5.20 -3.85
N ILE A 115 -1.62 -5.07 -3.13
CA ILE A 115 -1.73 -4.09 -2.05
C ILE A 115 -0.74 -4.45 -0.94
N ASN A 116 -0.07 -3.44 -0.40
CA ASN A 116 0.95 -3.53 0.65
C ASN A 116 2.19 -4.36 0.27
N GLU A 117 2.44 -4.59 -1.02
CA GLU A 117 3.66 -5.23 -1.51
C GLU A 117 4.47 -4.27 -2.39
N TYR A 118 5.79 -4.28 -2.22
CA TYR A 118 6.69 -3.50 -3.08
C TYR A 118 6.81 -4.15 -4.46
N PHE A 119 6.86 -3.32 -5.50
CA PHE A 119 7.05 -3.76 -6.88
C PHE A 119 7.87 -2.75 -7.68
N ASN A 120 8.38 -3.20 -8.83
CA ASN A 120 9.05 -2.33 -9.79
C ASN A 120 8.00 -1.71 -10.72
N GLU A 121 7.89 -0.39 -10.70
CA GLU A 121 6.97 0.38 -11.51
C GLU A 121 7.72 1.07 -12.65
N THR A 122 7.25 0.91 -13.88
CA THR A 122 7.76 1.72 -14.99
C THR A 122 6.87 2.94 -15.17
N ARG A 123 7.45 4.13 -15.30
CA ARG A 123 6.74 5.40 -15.57
C ARG A 123 6.58 5.68 -17.06
N MET A 124 5.68 6.59 -17.40
CA MET A 124 5.44 7.00 -18.79
C MET A 124 6.65 7.65 -19.47
N ASP A 125 7.58 8.23 -18.71
CA ASP A 125 8.85 8.75 -19.20
C ASP A 125 9.93 7.67 -19.40
N GLY A 126 9.65 6.41 -19.01
CA GLY A 126 10.57 5.28 -19.14
C GLY A 126 11.47 5.04 -17.92
N LYS A 127 11.39 5.88 -16.88
CA LYS A 127 12.09 5.61 -15.62
C LYS A 127 11.46 4.41 -14.91
N VAL A 128 12.30 3.58 -14.28
CA VAL A 128 11.86 2.49 -13.41
C VAL A 128 12.06 2.93 -11.97
N CYS A 129 11.02 2.78 -11.15
CA CYS A 129 11.00 3.19 -9.76
C CYS A 129 10.56 2.01 -8.89
N LYS A 130 10.90 2.04 -7.60
CA LYS A 130 10.30 1.14 -6.62
C LYS A 130 9.02 1.76 -6.10
N SER A 131 7.94 0.99 -6.02
CA SER A 131 6.63 1.52 -5.60
C SER A 131 5.92 0.59 -4.64
N LEU A 132 5.02 1.18 -3.85
CA LEU A 132 4.13 0.51 -2.90
C LEU A 132 2.73 1.13 -3.04
N VAL A 133 1.69 0.29 -3.08
CA VAL A 133 0.30 0.78 -3.07
C VAL A 133 -0.41 0.25 -1.84
N GLU A 134 -0.94 1.17 -1.04
CA GLU A 134 -1.75 0.88 0.13
C GLU A 134 -3.21 1.19 -0.14
N PHE A 135 -4.10 0.36 0.38
CA PHE A 135 -5.53 0.65 0.42
C PHE A 135 -5.91 1.19 1.79
N ILE A 136 -6.37 2.44 1.83
CA ILE A 136 -6.92 3.08 3.03
C ILE A 136 -8.44 3.09 2.90
N PRO A 137 -9.17 2.27 3.67
CA PRO A 137 -10.62 2.25 3.64
C PRO A 137 -11.21 3.63 3.99
N PRO A 138 -12.38 3.99 3.43
CA PRO A 138 -13.22 3.14 2.58
C PRO A 138 -12.90 3.21 1.08
N ASN A 139 -12.07 4.16 0.63
CA ASN A 139 -12.05 4.55 -0.78
C ASN A 139 -10.74 5.19 -1.30
N LYS A 140 -9.58 4.93 -0.67
CA LYS A 140 -8.33 5.57 -1.09
C LYS A 140 -7.25 4.56 -1.43
N PHE A 141 -6.63 4.72 -2.60
CA PHE A 141 -5.30 4.16 -2.85
C PHE A 141 -4.25 5.23 -2.60
N VAL A 142 -3.30 4.91 -1.72
CA VAL A 142 -2.11 5.73 -1.51
C VAL A 142 -0.94 4.97 -2.12
N GLN A 143 -0.38 5.54 -3.17
CA GLN A 143 0.79 4.99 -3.83
C GLN A 143 2.00 5.85 -3.48
N PHE A 144 3.06 5.17 -3.07
CA PHE A 144 4.37 5.75 -2.90
C PHE A 144 5.27 5.23 -4.01
N GLN A 145 6.07 6.12 -4.57
CA GLN A 145 7.02 5.84 -5.63
C GLN A 145 8.35 6.49 -5.27
N TRP A 146 9.41 5.69 -5.24
CA TRP A 146 10.75 6.11 -4.92
C TRP A 146 11.66 5.87 -6.13
N ASP A 147 12.38 6.92 -6.54
CA ASP A 147 13.58 6.79 -7.36
C ASP A 147 14.82 7.15 -6.53
N ASP A 148 16.01 7.15 -7.13
CA ASP A 148 17.27 7.42 -6.42
C ASP A 148 17.33 8.83 -5.80
N THR A 149 16.45 9.74 -6.24
CA THR A 149 16.53 11.18 -5.96
C THR A 149 15.27 11.76 -5.34
N LEU A 150 14.11 11.14 -5.54
CA LEU A 150 12.80 11.72 -5.25
C LEU A 150 11.86 10.68 -4.65
N GLU A 151 11.03 11.16 -3.73
CA GLU A 151 9.84 10.48 -3.24
C GLU A 151 8.60 11.16 -3.82
N ILE A 152 7.73 10.36 -4.44
CA ILE A 152 6.51 10.81 -5.08
C ILE A 152 5.34 10.08 -4.45
N LYS A 153 4.30 10.84 -4.11
CA LYS A 153 3.08 10.31 -3.51
C LYS A 153 1.89 10.59 -4.42
N TYR A 154 1.11 9.55 -4.71
CA TYR A 154 -0.16 9.66 -5.40
C TYR A 154 -1.28 9.22 -4.46
N ILE A 155 -2.27 10.08 -4.26
CA ILE A 155 -3.48 9.77 -3.51
C ILE A 155 -4.62 9.69 -4.53
N ARG A 156 -5.22 8.51 -4.67
CA ARG A 156 -6.38 8.27 -5.53
C ARG A 156 -7.58 8.01 -4.66
N GLU A 157 -8.49 8.98 -4.61
CA GLU A 157 -9.74 8.86 -3.88
C GLU A 157 -10.87 8.54 -4.85
N PHE A 158 -11.54 7.41 -4.61
CA PHE A 158 -12.66 6.94 -5.41
C PHE A 158 -13.97 7.54 -4.87
N VAL A 159 -14.63 8.39 -5.65
CA VAL A 159 -15.87 9.06 -5.27
C VAL A 159 -16.86 8.92 -6.43
N ASP A 160 -17.99 8.28 -6.17
CA ASP A 160 -19.01 7.96 -7.19
C ASP A 160 -18.40 7.26 -8.41
N ASN A 161 -18.51 7.88 -9.59
CA ASN A 161 -17.94 7.43 -10.86
C ASN A 161 -16.63 8.16 -11.19
N LYS A 162 -15.92 8.69 -10.19
CA LYS A 162 -14.70 9.49 -10.38
C LYS A 162 -13.55 8.99 -9.53
N ILE A 163 -12.34 9.27 -10.02
CA ILE A 163 -11.10 9.13 -9.28
C ILE A 163 -10.46 10.51 -9.19
N ASN A 164 -10.39 11.03 -7.97
CA ASN A 164 -9.66 12.25 -7.66
C ASN A 164 -8.21 11.86 -7.36
N VAL A 165 -7.29 12.29 -8.20
CA VAL A 165 -5.86 11.97 -8.12
C VAL A 165 -5.09 13.21 -7.70
N LYS A 166 -4.57 13.20 -6.47
CA LYS A 166 -3.62 14.19 -5.99
C LYS A 166 -2.21 13.62 -6.14
N SER A 167 -1.34 14.30 -6.87
CA SER A 167 0.07 13.90 -7.05
C SER A 167 0.96 14.92 -6.37
N ILE A 168 1.88 14.45 -5.52
CA ILE A 168 2.71 15.29 -4.65
C ILE A 168 4.16 14.86 -4.83
N CYS A 169 5.04 15.83 -5.03
CA CYS A 169 6.49 15.65 -5.00
C CYS A 169 7.09 16.93 -4.42
N ASN A 170 7.91 16.80 -3.38
CA ASN A 170 8.42 17.93 -2.60
C ASN A 170 7.28 18.89 -2.20
N ASN A 171 7.38 20.18 -2.55
CA ASN A 171 6.37 21.20 -2.26
C ASN A 171 5.39 21.45 -3.43
N VAL A 172 5.41 20.60 -4.46
CA VAL A 172 4.56 20.74 -5.66
C VAL A 172 3.44 19.72 -5.64
N GLU A 173 2.22 20.20 -5.84
CA GLU A 173 1.02 19.37 -5.90
C GLU A 173 0.30 19.57 -7.24
N SER A 174 -0.22 18.49 -7.81
CA SER A 174 -1.15 18.52 -8.94
C SER A 174 -2.42 17.75 -8.63
N PHE A 175 -3.51 18.15 -9.28
CA PHE A 175 -4.81 17.53 -9.12
C PHE A 175 -5.37 17.09 -10.48
N ARG A 176 -5.87 15.86 -10.56
CA ARG A 176 -6.47 15.32 -11.78
C ARG A 176 -7.73 14.56 -11.44
N VAL A 177 -8.75 14.67 -12.28
CA VAL A 177 -10.00 13.93 -12.14
C VAL A 177 -10.16 13.01 -13.32
N TYR A 178 -10.35 11.73 -13.04
CA TYR A 178 -10.74 10.73 -14.03
C TYR A 178 -12.21 10.37 -13.80
N THR A 179 -12.99 10.28 -14.87
CA THR A 179 -14.40 9.88 -14.82
C THR A 179 -14.55 8.52 -15.47
N ARG A 180 -15.34 7.63 -14.88
CA ARG A 180 -15.62 6.29 -15.39
C ARG A 180 -16.20 6.40 -16.80
N VAL A 181 -15.75 5.51 -17.68
CA VAL A 181 -16.28 5.35 -19.03
C VAL A 181 -17.03 4.03 -19.03
N ASP A 182 -18.30 4.08 -19.42
CA ASP A 182 -19.14 2.90 -19.58
C ASP A 182 -18.62 1.98 -20.70
#